data_AF-A0A7X6THZ8-F1
#
_entry.id   AF-A0A7X6THZ8-F1
#
_cell.length_a   1.000
_cell.length_b   1.000
_cell.length_c   1.000
_cell.angle_alpha   90.00
_cell.angle_beta   90.00
_cell.angle_gamma   90.00
#
_symmetry.space_group_name_H-M   'P 1'
#
loop_
_entity.id
_entity.type
_entity.pdbx_description
1 polymer ?
#
loop_
_entity_poly.entity_id
_entity_poly.type
_entity_poly.pdbx_seq_one_letter_code
_entity_poly.pdbx_strand_id
1 'polypeptide(L)'
;MHRPSPALSLATCIALLAGLLTAAQSGFILLRGDSFCLNDGCRVVEELTRVPPLVVNLAGLLFFLTVLAGLRVARRLPRRLPRFVAPLLLAGLAVEGVLFAFQLFVAGAFCSYCLAILAAVVLLNLLLGLRQTAHGLVIFLAALLAFARLELQRPGQSDSAFRDGVFASRTGTITGSDHHLFYSSTCAHCEQVIALLRTNPGPTVHFHPIDEVQGLDLVNAQPKSGYSATANRALLTGLGLDEIPVLISRTGTGLTVLRGEAAISARLGQSPVPAAADGQSSVSTLPPVPGLSPEPGGEGCQVSSDCDDVPAATAQPAAP
;
A
#
# COMPACT_ATOMS: atom_id res chain seq x y z
N MET A 1 -1.56 -51.10 24.48
CA MET A 1 -1.88 -49.69 24.22
C MET A 1 -0.63 -48.96 23.74
N HIS A 2 -0.55 -48.60 22.46
CA HIS A 2 0.61 -47.86 21.93
C HIS A 2 0.30 -46.36 22.04
N ARG A 3 1.00 -45.64 22.93
CA ARG A 3 0.80 -44.19 23.09
C ARG A 3 1.47 -43.47 21.91
N PRO A 4 0.79 -42.55 21.21
CA PRO A 4 1.43 -41.73 20.21
C PRO A 4 2.53 -40.87 20.85
N SER A 5 3.57 -40.53 20.08
CA SER A 5 4.63 -39.66 20.57
C SER A 5 4.05 -38.30 21.01
N PRO A 6 4.61 -37.67 22.06
CA PRO A 6 4.13 -36.38 22.54
C PRO A 6 4.23 -35.30 21.45
N ALA A 7 5.30 -35.32 20.65
CA ALA A 7 5.49 -34.40 19.52
C ALA A 7 4.37 -34.51 18.47
N LEU A 8 3.96 -35.72 18.09
CA LEU A 8 2.89 -35.93 17.11
C LEU A 8 1.53 -35.49 17.66
N SER A 9 1.31 -35.67 18.96
CA SER A 9 0.10 -35.21 19.63
C SER A 9 0.04 -33.68 19.67
N LEU A 10 1.15 -33.01 20.01
CA LEU A 10 1.27 -31.56 20.00
C LEU A 10 1.10 -30.99 18.59
N ALA A 11 1.74 -31.59 17.58
CA ALA A 11 1.59 -31.17 16.17
C ALA A 11 0.14 -31.28 15.70
N THR A 12 -0.57 -32.34 16.10
CA THR A 12 -2.01 -32.48 15.80
C THR A 12 -2.83 -31.36 16.44
N CYS A 13 -2.54 -30.99 17.68
CA CYS A 13 -3.22 -29.89 18.36
C CYS A 13 -2.96 -28.54 17.68
N ILE A 14 -1.71 -28.26 17.30
CA ILE A 14 -1.34 -27.01 16.61
C ILE A 14 -2.05 -26.92 15.26
N ALA A 15 -2.02 -27.99 14.45
CA ALA A 15 -2.68 -28.02 13.15
C ALA A 15 -4.21 -27.82 13.28
N LEU A 16 -4.82 -28.40 14.32
CA LEU A 16 -6.24 -28.20 14.61
C LEU A 16 -6.55 -26.76 15.01
N LEU A 17 -5.78 -26.17 15.94
CA LEU A 17 -5.99 -24.81 16.40
C LEU A 17 -5.79 -23.79 15.27
N ALA A 18 -4.72 -23.94 14.48
CA ALA A 18 -4.47 -23.08 13.32
C ALA A 18 -5.56 -23.22 12.26
N GLY A 19 -6.05 -24.45 12.01
CA GLY A 19 -7.19 -24.70 11.13
C GLY A 19 -8.47 -24.05 11.63
N LEU A 20 -8.78 -24.13 12.94
CA LEU A 20 -9.95 -23.48 13.53
C LEU A 20 -9.85 -21.95 13.48
N LEU A 21 -8.67 -21.40 13.75
CA LEU A 21 -8.41 -19.96 13.63
C LEU A 21 -8.64 -19.49 12.19
N THR A 22 -8.12 -20.22 11.21
CA THR A 22 -8.30 -19.90 9.78
C THR A 22 -9.76 -20.04 9.33
N ALA A 23 -10.47 -21.06 9.83
CA ALA A 23 -11.89 -21.24 9.56
C ALA A 23 -12.74 -20.11 10.17
N ALA A 24 -12.43 -19.69 11.39
CA ALA A 24 -13.08 -18.57 12.05
C ALA A 24 -12.85 -17.26 11.28
N GLN A 25 -11.62 -17.00 10.83
CA GLN A 25 -11.31 -15.84 9.98
C GLN A 25 -12.10 -15.87 8.68
N SER A 26 -12.14 -17.03 8.00
CA SER A 26 -12.89 -17.21 6.75
C SER A 26 -14.39 -16.98 6.95
N GLY A 27 -14.96 -17.52 8.02
CA GLY A 27 -16.36 -17.33 8.38
C GLY A 27 -16.68 -15.87 8.70
N PHE A 28 -15.78 -15.18 9.39
CA PHE A 28 -15.94 -13.76 9.68
C PHE A 28 -15.97 -12.90 8.40
N ILE A 29 -15.04 -13.15 7.47
CA ILE A 29 -14.99 -12.47 6.17
C ILE A 29 -16.29 -12.70 5.38
N LEU A 30 -16.79 -13.94 5.35
CA LEU A 30 -18.05 -14.25 4.65
C LEU A 30 -19.28 -13.57 5.26
N LEU A 31 -19.29 -13.33 6.57
CA LEU A 31 -20.44 -12.74 7.28
C LEU A 31 -20.42 -11.21 7.30
N ARG A 32 -19.23 -10.60 7.39
CA ARG A 32 -19.08 -9.14 7.54
C ARG A 32 -18.52 -8.43 6.31
N GLY A 33 -17.95 -9.15 5.36
CA GLY A 33 -17.24 -8.58 4.20
C GLY A 33 -15.80 -8.18 4.50
N ASP A 34 -15.44 -7.96 5.77
CA ASP A 34 -14.11 -7.49 6.20
C ASP A 34 -13.35 -8.55 6.98
N SER A 35 -12.01 -8.45 6.99
CA SER A 35 -11.16 -9.32 7.79
C SER A 35 -11.11 -8.91 9.27
N PHE A 36 -11.01 -9.90 10.17
CA PHE A 36 -10.85 -9.63 11.60
C PHE A 36 -9.39 -9.20 11.87
N CYS A 37 -9.22 -7.90 12.14
CA CYS A 37 -7.92 -7.27 12.35
C CYS A 37 -7.72 -6.97 13.84
N LEU A 38 -6.73 -7.61 14.48
CA LEU A 38 -6.32 -7.28 15.85
C LEU A 38 -5.37 -6.06 15.91
N ASN A 39 -4.84 -5.63 14.77
CA ASN A 39 -4.01 -4.44 14.62
C ASN A 39 -4.23 -3.81 13.24
N ASP A 40 -3.81 -2.55 13.07
CA ASP A 40 -3.95 -1.82 11.80
C ASP A 40 -3.15 -2.47 10.66
N GLY A 41 -2.12 -3.27 10.99
CA GLY A 41 -1.29 -3.96 10.01
C GLY A 41 -2.06 -4.93 9.13
N CYS A 42 -3.14 -5.54 9.62
CA CYS A 42 -3.97 -6.42 8.80
C CYS A 42 -4.78 -5.66 7.74
N ARG A 43 -5.24 -4.43 8.03
CA ARG A 43 -5.93 -3.58 7.05
C ARG A 43 -4.98 -3.11 5.94
N VAL A 44 -3.77 -2.69 6.32
CA VAL A 44 -2.74 -2.28 5.35
C VAL A 44 -2.37 -3.43 4.40
N VAL A 45 -2.19 -4.64 4.94
CA VAL A 45 -1.87 -5.82 4.12
C VAL A 45 -3.02 -6.18 3.18
N GLU A 46 -4.27 -6.07 3.63
CA GLU A 46 -5.46 -6.37 2.83
C GLU A 46 -5.61 -5.42 1.63
N GLU A 47 -5.45 -4.11 1.84
CA GLU A 47 -5.60 -3.10 0.79
C GLU A 47 -4.52 -3.20 -0.31
N LEU A 48 -3.32 -3.69 0.01
CA LEU A 48 -2.23 -3.85 -0.96
C LEU A 48 -2.25 -5.20 -1.71
N THR A 49 -3.03 -6.19 -1.25
CA THR A 49 -3.07 -7.51 -1.89
C THR A 49 -4.13 -7.58 -2.98
N ARG A 50 -3.71 -7.93 -4.21
CA ARG A 50 -4.63 -8.16 -5.34
C ARG A 50 -5.49 -9.42 -5.19
N VAL A 51 -5.05 -10.38 -4.37
CA VAL A 51 -5.77 -11.63 -4.13
C VAL A 51 -6.72 -11.42 -2.95
N PRO A 52 -8.03 -11.72 -3.09
CA PRO A 52 -8.97 -11.54 -2.00
C PRO A 52 -8.55 -12.33 -0.75
N PRO A 53 -8.63 -11.74 0.46
CA PRO A 53 -8.25 -12.40 1.72
C PRO A 53 -8.99 -13.72 1.95
N LEU A 54 -10.23 -13.81 1.47
CA LEU A 54 -11.01 -15.05 1.55
C LEU A 54 -10.33 -16.21 0.82
N VAL A 55 -9.75 -15.96 -0.37
CA VAL A 55 -9.08 -17.02 -1.17
C VAL A 55 -7.85 -17.53 -0.44
N VAL A 56 -7.03 -16.62 0.10
CA VAL A 56 -5.83 -16.97 0.88
C VAL A 56 -6.20 -17.77 2.12
N ASN A 57 -7.25 -17.35 2.85
CA ASN A 57 -7.72 -18.06 4.03
C ASN A 57 -8.31 -19.44 3.71
N LEU A 58 -9.06 -19.59 2.63
CA LEU A 58 -9.58 -20.90 2.21
C LEU A 58 -8.45 -21.85 1.79
N ALA A 59 -7.41 -21.34 1.11
CA ALA A 59 -6.22 -22.13 0.79
C ALA A 59 -5.48 -22.57 2.06
N GLY A 60 -5.30 -21.66 3.02
CA GLY A 60 -4.72 -21.95 4.34
C GLY A 60 -5.53 -22.99 5.12
N LEU A 61 -6.87 -22.90 5.07
CA LEU A 61 -7.76 -23.87 5.72
C LEU A 61 -7.58 -25.26 5.11
N LEU A 62 -7.60 -25.37 3.78
CA LEU A 62 -7.35 -26.63 3.07
C LEU A 62 -5.97 -27.21 3.43
N PHE A 63 -4.94 -26.35 3.50
CA PHE A 63 -3.61 -26.73 3.95
C PHE A 63 -3.62 -27.32 5.37
N PHE A 64 -4.21 -26.66 6.37
CA PHE A 64 -4.24 -27.19 7.73
C PHE A 64 -5.08 -28.46 7.86
N LEU A 65 -6.19 -28.59 7.12
CA LEU A 65 -7.01 -29.80 7.11
C LEU A 65 -6.26 -31.01 6.52
N THR A 66 -5.51 -30.80 5.44
CA THR A 66 -4.70 -31.86 4.80
C THR A 66 -3.52 -32.29 5.68
N VAL A 67 -2.83 -31.34 6.32
CA VAL A 67 -1.80 -31.63 7.33
C VAL A 67 -2.40 -32.40 8.51
N LEU A 68 -3.54 -31.94 9.06
CA LEU A 68 -4.23 -32.58 10.18
C LEU A 68 -4.64 -34.02 9.85
N ALA A 69 -5.16 -34.26 8.65
CA ALA A 69 -5.51 -35.59 8.17
C ALA A 69 -4.26 -36.50 8.13
N GLY A 70 -3.16 -36.02 7.57
CA GLY A 70 -1.89 -36.75 7.52
C GLY A 70 -1.33 -37.10 8.90
N LEU A 71 -1.36 -36.14 9.84
CA LEU A 71 -0.93 -36.36 11.22
C LEU A 71 -1.84 -37.35 11.97
N ARG A 72 -3.16 -37.29 11.76
CA ARG A 72 -4.12 -38.26 12.34
C ARG A 72 -3.89 -39.68 11.81
N VAL A 73 -3.59 -39.84 10.52
CA VAL A 73 -3.22 -41.13 9.94
C VAL A 73 -1.94 -41.67 10.59
N ALA A 74 -0.92 -40.81 10.76
CA ALA A 74 0.32 -41.20 11.43
C ALA A 74 0.12 -41.63 12.89
N ARG A 75 -0.88 -41.07 13.60
CA ARG A 75 -1.24 -41.51 14.97
C ARG A 75 -1.88 -42.89 15.00
N ARG A 76 -2.67 -43.24 13.97
CA ARG A 76 -3.31 -44.56 13.85
C ARG A 76 -2.35 -45.64 13.35
N LEU A 77 -1.41 -45.27 12.46
CA LEU A 77 -0.36 -46.15 11.93
C LEU A 77 1.03 -45.66 12.38
N PRO A 78 1.44 -45.96 13.63
CA PRO A 78 2.58 -45.34 14.33
C PRO A 78 3.98 -45.62 13.75
N ARG A 79 4.09 -46.11 12.50
CA ARG A 79 5.38 -46.39 11.83
C ARG A 79 5.57 -45.67 10.50
N ARG A 80 4.58 -44.92 9.99
CA ARG A 80 4.74 -44.17 8.74
C ARG A 80 4.01 -42.83 8.79
N LEU A 81 4.78 -41.74 8.79
CA LEU A 81 4.26 -40.45 8.38
C LEU A 81 3.92 -40.54 6.88
N PRO A 82 2.72 -40.11 6.44
CA PRO A 82 2.42 -40.09 5.02
C PRO A 82 3.43 -39.23 4.26
N ARG A 83 3.91 -39.72 3.11
CA ARG A 83 5.01 -39.11 2.34
C ARG A 83 4.73 -37.67 1.90
N PHE A 84 3.45 -37.27 1.85
CA PHE A 84 3.05 -35.93 1.43
C PHE A 84 3.15 -34.88 2.55
N VAL A 85 3.18 -35.25 3.83
CA VAL A 85 3.08 -34.27 4.95
C VAL A 85 4.32 -33.38 5.01
N ALA A 86 5.51 -33.96 4.90
CA ALA A 86 6.76 -33.21 4.93
C ALA A 86 6.90 -32.20 3.77
N PRO A 87 6.73 -32.58 2.48
CA PRO A 87 6.81 -31.62 1.38
C PRO A 87 5.69 -30.58 1.44
N LEU A 88 4.48 -30.96 1.89
CA LEU A 88 3.38 -30.01 2.08
C LEU A 88 3.74 -28.92 3.11
N LEU A 89 4.31 -29.29 4.25
CA LEU A 89 4.76 -28.34 5.27
C LEU A 89 5.92 -27.43 4.79
N LEU A 90 6.80 -27.92 3.92
CA LEU A 90 7.82 -27.08 3.27
C LEU A 90 7.18 -26.10 2.27
N ALA A 91 6.19 -26.54 1.49
CA ALA A 91 5.45 -25.67 0.60
C ALA A 91 4.69 -24.58 1.38
N GLY A 92 4.08 -24.94 2.51
CA GLY A 92 3.47 -23.98 3.43
C GLY A 92 4.48 -22.93 3.90
N LEU A 93 5.67 -23.35 4.33
CA LEU A 93 6.71 -22.41 4.76
C LEU A 93 7.24 -21.53 3.62
N ALA A 94 7.27 -22.03 2.38
CA ALA A 94 7.59 -21.22 1.20
C ALA A 94 6.56 -20.11 1.00
N VAL A 95 5.26 -20.43 1.06
CA VAL A 95 4.16 -19.47 0.95
C VAL A 95 4.22 -18.45 2.07
N GLU A 96 4.39 -18.90 3.32
CA GLU A 96 4.55 -17.99 4.47
C GLU A 96 5.80 -17.10 4.34
N GLY A 97 6.89 -17.60 3.73
CA GLY A 97 8.07 -16.80 3.40
C GLY A 97 7.76 -15.66 2.44
N VAL A 98 6.96 -15.92 1.40
CA VAL A 98 6.49 -14.89 0.46
C VAL A 98 5.58 -13.88 1.17
N LEU A 99 4.61 -14.34 1.97
CA LEU A 99 3.69 -13.45 2.70
C LEU A 99 4.40 -12.61 3.77
N PHE A 100 5.40 -13.17 4.43
CA PHE A 100 6.23 -12.44 5.38
C PHE A 100 7.13 -11.43 4.68
N ALA A 101 7.75 -11.80 3.55
CA ALA A 101 8.54 -10.88 2.74
C ALA A 101 7.70 -9.69 2.26
N PHE A 102 6.47 -9.94 1.82
CA PHE A 102 5.53 -8.89 1.44
C PHE A 102 5.25 -7.92 2.60
N GLN A 103 4.97 -8.43 3.80
CA GLN A 103 4.76 -7.60 4.99
C GLN A 103 5.99 -6.75 5.33
N LEU A 104 7.19 -7.32 5.20
CA LEU A 104 8.45 -6.68 5.53
C LEU A 104 8.87 -5.61 4.51
N PHE A 105 8.81 -5.92 3.22
CA PHE A 105 9.36 -5.07 2.16
C PHE A 105 8.32 -4.14 1.52
N VAL A 106 7.06 -4.57 1.45
CA VAL A 106 6.00 -3.88 0.69
C VAL A 106 5.04 -3.16 1.60
N ALA A 107 4.38 -3.89 2.51
CA ALA A 107 3.37 -3.31 3.38
C ALA A 107 3.96 -2.41 4.47
N GLY A 108 5.20 -2.68 4.90
CA GLY A 108 5.84 -1.96 6.00
C GLY A 108 5.12 -2.13 7.35
N ALA A 109 4.19 -3.09 7.43
CA ALA A 109 3.34 -3.35 8.58
C ALA A 109 3.16 -4.86 8.77
N PHE A 110 3.04 -5.29 10.02
CA PHE A 110 2.89 -6.71 10.37
C PHE A 110 1.46 -7.02 10.78
N CYS A 111 0.83 -7.97 10.09
CA CYS A 111 -0.48 -8.48 10.47
C CYS A 111 -0.31 -9.60 11.50
N SER A 112 -0.87 -9.40 12.70
CA SER A 112 -0.74 -10.34 13.82
C SER A 112 -1.35 -11.71 13.50
N TYR A 113 -2.43 -11.75 12.71
CA TYR A 113 -3.03 -12.98 12.21
C TYR A 113 -2.04 -13.77 11.33
N CYS A 114 -1.45 -13.13 10.32
CA CYS A 114 -0.48 -13.77 9.43
C CYS A 114 0.73 -14.29 10.21
N LEU A 115 1.23 -13.52 11.18
CA LEU A 115 2.34 -13.97 12.05
C LEU A 115 1.97 -15.19 12.90
N ALA A 116 0.73 -15.28 13.38
CA ALA A 116 0.26 -16.45 14.11
C ALA A 116 0.22 -17.71 13.23
N ILE A 117 -0.22 -17.56 11.96
CA ILE A 117 -0.20 -18.65 10.98
C ILE A 117 1.23 -19.07 10.66
N LEU A 118 2.13 -18.13 10.35
CA LEU A 118 3.56 -18.38 10.16
C LEU A 118 4.16 -19.14 11.36
N ALA A 119 3.88 -18.68 12.58
CA ALA A 119 4.38 -19.33 13.80
C ALA A 119 3.88 -20.77 13.93
N ALA A 120 2.62 -21.04 13.59
CA ALA A 120 2.08 -22.40 13.57
C ALA A 120 2.78 -23.29 12.54
N VAL A 121 3.03 -22.79 11.32
CA VAL A 121 3.74 -23.53 10.26
C VAL A 121 5.19 -23.82 10.65
N VAL A 122 5.89 -22.85 11.24
CA VAL A 122 7.26 -23.03 11.75
C VAL A 122 7.28 -24.11 12.85
N LEU A 123 6.37 -24.03 13.81
CA LEU A 123 6.32 -24.99 14.92
C LEU A 123 5.97 -26.40 14.44
N LEU A 124 5.10 -26.54 13.44
CA LEU A 124 4.80 -27.83 12.81
C LEU A 124 6.03 -28.44 12.11
N ASN A 125 6.83 -27.64 11.40
CA ASN A 125 8.08 -28.09 10.80
C ASN A 125 9.11 -28.50 11.86
N LEU A 126 9.19 -27.74 12.96
CA LEU A 126 10.07 -28.04 14.10
C LEU A 126 9.72 -29.38 14.76
N LEU A 127 8.44 -29.65 14.97
CA LEU A 127 7.95 -30.90 15.57
C LEU A 127 8.12 -32.13 14.65
N LEU A 128 8.28 -31.92 13.34
CA LEU A 128 8.66 -32.99 12.40
C LEU A 128 10.15 -33.31 12.42
N GLY A 129 10.99 -32.39 12.89
CA GLY A 129 12.41 -32.60 13.15
C GLY A 129 13.35 -31.49 12.66
N LEU A 130 14.57 -31.47 13.19
CA LEU A 130 15.57 -30.44 12.88
C LEU A 130 15.99 -30.42 11.41
N ARG A 131 16.09 -31.60 10.76
CA ARG A 131 16.41 -31.66 9.32
C ARG A 131 15.33 -30.96 8.50
N GLN A 132 14.06 -31.30 8.73
CA GLN A 132 12.92 -30.63 8.09
C GLN A 132 12.96 -29.11 8.30
N THR A 133 13.28 -28.69 9.53
CA THR A 133 13.40 -27.26 9.88
C THR A 133 14.52 -26.57 9.10
N ALA A 134 15.69 -27.21 8.95
CA ALA A 134 16.81 -26.66 8.18
C ALA A 134 16.44 -26.49 6.70
N HIS A 135 15.81 -27.48 6.08
CA HIS A 135 15.30 -27.37 4.71
C HIS A 135 14.29 -26.23 4.58
N GLY A 136 13.37 -26.12 5.54
CA GLY A 136 12.39 -25.06 5.58
C GLY A 136 13.03 -23.66 5.70
N LEU A 137 14.02 -23.51 6.59
CA LEU A 137 14.73 -22.26 6.79
C LEU A 137 15.43 -21.79 5.51
N VAL A 138 16.06 -22.70 4.77
CA VAL A 138 16.69 -22.38 3.48
C VAL A 138 15.65 -21.84 2.48
N ILE A 139 14.48 -22.47 2.39
CA ILE A 139 13.40 -22.04 1.50
C ILE A 139 12.86 -20.66 1.91
N PHE A 140 12.64 -20.46 3.22
CA PHE A 140 12.16 -19.20 3.77
C PHE A 140 13.15 -18.05 3.51
N LEU A 141 14.45 -18.28 3.75
CA LEU A 141 15.51 -17.32 3.45
C LEU A 141 15.64 -17.04 1.95
N ALA A 142 15.47 -18.06 1.10
CA ALA A 142 15.47 -17.87 -0.34
C ALA A 142 14.33 -16.94 -0.79
N ALA A 143 13.13 -17.09 -0.23
CA ALA A 143 12.01 -16.19 -0.51
C ALA A 143 12.31 -14.75 -0.05
N LEU A 144 12.84 -14.57 1.16
CA LEU A 144 13.25 -13.26 1.67
C LEU A 144 14.31 -12.60 0.79
N LEU A 145 15.35 -13.33 0.39
CA LEU A 145 16.41 -12.83 -0.47
C LEU A 145 15.90 -12.51 -1.88
N ALA A 146 14.98 -13.32 -2.42
CA ALA A 146 14.36 -13.03 -3.70
C ALA A 146 13.61 -11.69 -3.64
N PHE A 147 12.79 -11.47 -2.60
CA PHE A 147 12.10 -10.20 -2.39
C PHE A 147 13.03 -9.02 -2.08
N ALA A 148 14.13 -9.25 -1.37
CA ALA A 148 15.13 -8.21 -1.11
C ALA A 148 15.90 -7.80 -2.37
N ARG A 149 15.97 -8.68 -3.38
CA ARG A 149 16.62 -8.44 -4.68
C ARG A 149 15.68 -7.88 -5.71
N LEU A 150 14.40 -8.22 -5.62
CA LEU A 150 13.36 -7.52 -6.34
C LEU A 150 13.37 -6.10 -5.76
N GLU A 151 13.76 -5.12 -6.57
CA GLU A 151 13.73 -3.71 -6.25
C GLU A 151 12.25 -3.28 -6.15
N LEU A 152 11.52 -3.82 -5.17
CA LEU A 152 10.20 -3.33 -4.81
C LEU A 152 10.45 -1.99 -4.16
N GLN A 153 10.43 -0.93 -4.98
CA GLN A 153 10.38 0.44 -4.52
C GLN A 153 9.32 0.52 -3.42
N ARG A 154 9.79 0.71 -2.19
CA ARG A 154 8.92 1.03 -1.07
C ARG A 154 8.23 2.35 -1.42
N PRO A 155 6.89 2.42 -1.51
CA PRO A 155 6.19 3.69 -1.73
C PRO A 155 6.47 4.57 -0.52
N GLY A 156 7.45 5.48 -0.63
CA GLY A 156 7.95 6.29 0.47
C GLY A 156 9.46 6.31 0.66
N GLN A 157 10.24 5.45 -0.02
CA GLN A 157 11.71 5.48 0.00
C GLN A 157 12.30 5.95 -1.34
N SER A 158 11.68 6.94 -1.95
CA SER A 158 12.15 7.54 -3.19
C SER A 158 12.47 9.02 -3.00
N ASP A 159 13.25 9.36 -1.98
CA ASP A 159 13.88 10.69 -1.93
C ASP A 159 14.63 11.01 -3.23
N SER A 160 15.17 10.01 -3.91
CA SER A 160 15.67 10.13 -5.28
C SER A 160 14.56 10.44 -6.29
N ALA A 161 13.47 9.67 -6.38
CA ALA A 161 12.42 9.95 -7.38
C ALA A 161 11.75 11.32 -7.19
N PHE A 162 11.55 11.77 -5.94
CA PHE A 162 11.04 13.11 -5.63
C PHE A 162 12.08 14.22 -5.84
N ARG A 163 13.38 13.90 -6.00
CA ARG A 163 14.44 14.88 -6.31
C ARG A 163 14.82 14.90 -7.78
N ASP A 164 14.87 13.75 -8.43
CA ASP A 164 15.35 13.55 -9.81
C ASP A 164 14.29 14.00 -10.83
N GLY A 165 13.03 14.04 -10.41
CA GLY A 165 11.92 14.54 -11.21
C GLY A 165 11.69 16.07 -11.16
N VAL A 166 12.39 16.78 -10.29
CA VAL A 166 12.15 18.22 -10.06
C VAL A 166 12.70 19.04 -11.21
N PHE A 167 11.82 19.72 -11.95
CA PHE A 167 12.20 20.69 -12.97
C PHE A 167 12.55 22.05 -12.36
N ALA A 168 11.75 22.52 -11.42
CA ALA A 168 11.97 23.80 -10.75
C ALA A 168 11.50 23.73 -9.31
N SER A 169 12.08 24.56 -8.45
CA SER A 169 11.65 24.71 -7.06
C SER A 169 11.43 26.17 -6.76
N ARG A 170 10.32 26.47 -6.11
CA ARG A 170 10.04 27.82 -5.61
C ARG A 170 9.97 27.77 -4.10
N THR A 171 10.91 28.45 -3.46
CA THR A 171 10.92 28.61 -2.01
C THR A 171 9.86 29.61 -1.59
N GLY A 172 8.91 29.17 -0.79
CA GLY A 172 7.89 30.03 -0.18
C GLY A 172 8.38 30.67 1.12
N THR A 173 7.57 31.56 1.68
CA THR A 173 7.84 32.20 2.98
C THR A 173 7.51 31.31 4.17
N ILE A 174 6.72 30.24 3.96
CA ILE A 174 6.30 29.31 5.00
C ILE A 174 7.29 28.16 5.13
N THR A 175 7.95 28.07 6.28
CA THR A 175 8.87 26.98 6.64
C THR A 175 8.09 25.72 7.05
N GLY A 176 8.56 24.54 6.62
CA GLY A 176 7.96 23.25 6.99
C GLY A 176 6.89 22.71 6.05
N SER A 177 6.67 23.35 4.90
CA SER A 177 5.76 22.89 3.84
C SER A 177 6.56 22.37 2.65
N ASP A 178 6.65 21.04 2.49
CA ASP A 178 7.36 20.38 1.38
C ASP A 178 6.34 19.80 0.39
N HIS A 179 6.00 20.58 -0.63
CA HIS A 179 4.98 20.23 -1.61
C HIS A 179 5.60 19.89 -2.97
N HIS A 180 5.16 18.80 -3.58
CA HIS A 180 5.54 18.34 -4.91
C HIS A 180 4.32 18.37 -5.83
N LEU A 181 4.30 19.28 -6.80
CA LEU A 181 3.23 19.43 -7.77
C LEU A 181 3.59 18.72 -9.07
N PHE A 182 2.81 17.72 -9.44
CA PHE A 182 2.90 17.01 -10.72
C PHE A 182 1.90 17.61 -11.71
N TYR A 183 2.37 17.95 -12.89
CA TYR A 183 1.59 18.69 -13.88
C TYR A 183 2.03 18.40 -15.31
N SER A 184 1.23 18.82 -16.30
CA SER A 184 1.62 18.88 -17.70
C SER A 184 1.46 20.30 -18.22
N SER A 185 2.31 20.70 -19.16
CA SER A 185 2.24 21.98 -19.86
C SER A 185 1.00 22.16 -20.73
N THR A 186 0.31 21.08 -21.13
CA THR A 186 -0.90 21.12 -21.96
C THR A 186 -2.20 21.02 -21.15
N CYS A 187 -2.11 20.87 -19.83
CA CYS A 187 -3.25 20.66 -18.94
C CYS A 187 -3.83 21.99 -18.43
N ALA A 188 -5.09 22.30 -18.78
CA ALA A 188 -5.76 23.55 -18.38
C ALA A 188 -5.95 23.68 -16.85
N HIS A 189 -6.27 22.58 -16.17
CA HIS A 189 -6.36 22.52 -14.71
C HIS A 189 -5.01 22.80 -14.03
N CYS A 190 -3.94 22.35 -14.66
CA CYS A 190 -2.58 22.54 -14.17
C CYS A 190 -2.15 24.00 -14.25
N GLU A 191 -2.47 24.68 -15.36
CA GLU A 191 -2.18 26.11 -15.52
C GLU A 191 -2.93 26.96 -14.49
N GLN A 192 -4.17 26.61 -14.14
CA GLN A 192 -4.93 27.31 -13.09
C GLN A 192 -4.25 27.21 -11.71
N VAL A 193 -3.77 26.02 -11.34
CA VAL A 193 -2.99 25.84 -10.10
C VAL A 193 -1.69 26.64 -10.14
N ILE A 194 -0.97 26.64 -11.26
CA ILE A 194 0.29 27.38 -11.41
C ILE A 194 0.05 28.89 -11.37
N ALA A 195 -1.04 29.38 -11.96
CA ALA A 195 -1.44 30.78 -11.93
C ALA A 195 -1.76 31.26 -10.51
N LEU A 196 -2.44 30.43 -9.70
CA LEU A 196 -2.63 30.71 -8.26
C LEU A 196 -1.30 30.87 -7.54
N LEU A 197 -0.32 30.02 -7.85
CA LEU A 197 1.01 30.12 -7.26
C LEU A 197 1.69 31.44 -7.68
N ARG A 198 1.59 31.91 -8.93
CA ARG A 198 2.22 33.19 -9.36
C ARG A 198 1.91 34.37 -8.43
N THR A 199 0.69 34.43 -7.90
CA THR A 199 0.22 35.53 -7.04
C THR A 199 0.30 35.24 -5.54
N ASN A 200 0.62 33.99 -5.14
CA ASN A 200 0.69 33.57 -3.75
C ASN A 200 2.10 33.05 -3.38
N PRO A 201 2.91 33.82 -2.63
CA PRO A 201 4.26 33.44 -2.20
C PRO A 201 4.30 32.46 -1.02
N GLY A 202 3.16 31.90 -0.61
CA GLY A 202 3.00 31.10 0.62
C GLY A 202 3.93 29.87 0.72
N PRO A 203 3.52 28.70 0.20
CA PRO A 203 4.25 27.45 0.44
C PRO A 203 5.45 27.24 -0.49
N THR A 204 6.42 26.45 -0.02
CA THR A 204 7.50 25.94 -0.89
C THR A 204 6.95 24.82 -1.78
N VAL A 205 7.17 24.92 -3.09
CA VAL A 205 6.64 23.99 -4.08
C VAL A 205 7.75 23.55 -5.04
N HIS A 206 7.85 22.24 -5.23
CA HIS A 206 8.69 21.56 -6.21
C HIS A 206 7.83 21.13 -7.40
N PHE A 207 8.24 21.48 -8.61
CA PHE A 207 7.47 21.27 -9.83
C PHE A 207 8.00 20.07 -10.60
N HIS A 208 7.11 19.12 -10.88
CA HIS A 208 7.37 17.83 -11.53
C HIS A 208 6.55 17.70 -12.82
N PRO A 209 7.02 18.27 -13.95
CA PRO A 209 6.34 18.12 -15.22
C PRO A 209 6.39 16.65 -15.69
N ILE A 210 5.26 16.15 -16.21
CA ILE A 210 5.15 14.81 -16.80
C ILE A 210 5.48 14.81 -18.30
N ASP A 211 5.76 15.99 -18.87
CA ASP A 211 6.11 16.27 -20.25
C ASP A 211 7.42 17.10 -20.35
N GLU A 212 7.85 17.34 -21.58
CA GLU A 212 9.02 18.20 -21.85
C GLU A 212 8.61 19.67 -21.79
N VAL A 213 9.24 20.43 -20.89
CA VAL A 213 8.97 21.86 -20.70
C VAL A 213 10.23 22.67 -20.92
N GLN A 214 10.09 23.79 -21.64
CA GLN A 214 11.22 24.68 -21.96
C GLN A 214 11.44 25.77 -20.92
N GLY A 215 10.45 26.02 -20.06
CA GLY A 215 10.50 27.06 -19.03
C GLY A 215 9.24 27.06 -18.17
N LEU A 216 9.35 27.65 -16.98
CA LEU A 216 8.22 27.89 -16.09
C LEU A 216 8.30 29.34 -15.61
N ASP A 217 7.32 30.15 -16.01
CA ASP A 217 7.26 31.57 -15.66
C ASP A 217 6.69 31.76 -14.25
N LEU A 218 7.58 31.66 -13.26
CA LEU A 218 7.31 31.84 -11.84
C LEU A 218 8.39 32.68 -11.19
N VAL A 219 7.97 33.71 -10.44
CA VAL A 219 8.86 34.53 -9.63
C VAL A 219 9.54 33.65 -8.57
N ASN A 220 10.87 33.76 -8.45
CA ASN A 220 11.72 32.99 -7.53
C ASN A 220 11.72 31.47 -7.75
N ALA A 221 11.32 30.98 -8.93
CA ALA A 221 11.55 29.59 -9.30
C ALA A 221 13.02 29.39 -9.69
N GLN A 222 13.69 28.47 -9.01
CA GLN A 222 15.04 28.02 -9.33
C GLN A 222 14.93 26.78 -10.22
N PRO A 223 15.24 26.87 -11.53
CA PRO A 223 15.25 25.71 -12.40
C PRO A 223 16.38 24.76 -12.00
N LYS A 224 16.11 23.46 -12.11
CA LYS A 224 17.07 22.39 -11.91
C LYS A 224 17.32 21.71 -13.26
N SER A 225 18.59 21.60 -13.65
CA SER A 225 18.95 20.90 -14.88
C SER A 225 18.79 19.39 -14.74
N GLY A 226 18.39 18.73 -15.83
CA GLY A 226 18.40 17.27 -15.93
C GLY A 226 17.23 16.54 -15.26
N TYR A 227 16.05 17.15 -15.19
CA TYR A 227 14.84 16.45 -14.74
C TYR A 227 14.41 15.36 -15.73
N SER A 228 13.66 14.36 -15.25
CA SER A 228 13.11 13.28 -16.08
C SER A 228 11.59 13.21 -16.01
N ALA A 229 10.92 13.62 -17.09
CA ALA A 229 9.47 13.48 -17.27
C ALA A 229 9.03 12.01 -17.16
N THR A 230 9.82 11.09 -17.71
CA THR A 230 9.58 9.65 -17.63
C THR A 230 9.66 9.13 -16.20
N ALA A 231 10.58 9.64 -15.39
CA ALA A 231 10.65 9.29 -13.96
C ALA A 231 9.42 9.80 -13.18
N ASN A 232 8.93 11.00 -13.51
CA ASN A 232 7.69 11.55 -12.91
C ASN A 232 6.48 10.69 -13.24
N ARG A 233 6.31 10.30 -14.51
CA ARG A 233 5.23 9.37 -14.93
C ARG A 233 5.32 8.03 -14.23
N ALA A 234 6.52 7.45 -14.16
CA ALA A 234 6.73 6.16 -13.49
C ALA A 234 6.39 6.23 -11.99
N LEU A 235 6.72 7.35 -11.32
CA LEU A 235 6.37 7.58 -9.92
C LEU A 235 4.85 7.67 -9.71
N LEU A 236 4.14 8.45 -10.53
CA LEU A 236 2.68 8.56 -10.46
C LEU A 236 2.00 7.21 -10.69
N THR A 237 2.39 6.49 -11.74
CA THR A 237 1.88 5.14 -12.04
C THR A 237 2.17 4.16 -10.88
N GLY A 238 3.37 4.23 -10.29
CA GLY A 238 3.74 3.40 -9.14
C GLY A 238 2.90 3.68 -7.88
N LEU A 239 2.38 4.91 -7.75
CA LEU A 239 1.46 5.30 -6.67
C LEU A 239 -0.02 5.08 -7.01
N GLY A 240 -0.33 4.54 -8.20
CA GLY A 240 -1.71 4.39 -8.68
C GLY A 240 -2.40 5.74 -8.93
N LEU A 241 -1.63 6.74 -9.34
CA LEU A 241 -2.09 8.08 -9.71
C LEU A 241 -2.01 8.20 -11.23
N ASP A 242 -3.17 8.18 -11.87
CA ASP A 242 -3.33 8.17 -13.33
C ASP A 242 -3.91 9.49 -13.86
N GLU A 243 -4.18 10.46 -12.99
CA GLU A 243 -4.72 11.78 -13.33
C GLU A 243 -3.80 12.89 -12.81
N ILE A 244 -3.73 14.01 -13.53
CA ILE A 244 -3.07 15.27 -13.12
C ILE A 244 -4.06 16.45 -13.20
N PRO A 245 -3.90 17.53 -12.41
CA PRO A 245 -2.79 17.82 -11.49
C PRO A 245 -2.85 17.05 -10.18
N VAL A 246 -1.68 16.78 -9.60
CA VAL A 246 -1.53 16.10 -8.31
C VAL A 246 -0.56 16.89 -7.42
N LEU A 247 -0.95 17.14 -6.18
CA LEU A 247 -0.08 17.70 -5.15
C LEU A 247 0.23 16.64 -4.10
N ILE A 248 1.50 16.32 -3.95
CA ILE A 248 2.02 15.46 -2.89
C ILE A 248 2.66 16.33 -1.83
N SER A 249 2.18 16.28 -0.59
CA SER A 249 2.73 17.04 0.54
C SER A 249 3.41 16.09 1.52
N ARG A 250 4.67 16.35 1.84
CA ARG A 250 5.40 15.61 2.87
C ARG A 250 5.28 16.33 4.21
N THR A 251 4.72 15.66 5.20
CA THR A 251 4.70 16.13 6.59
C THR A 251 5.52 15.16 7.45
N GLY A 252 5.97 15.60 8.63
CA GLY A 252 6.74 14.73 9.54
C GLY A 252 6.01 13.45 9.99
N THR A 253 4.71 13.34 9.70
CA THR A 253 3.83 12.22 10.06
C THR A 253 3.39 11.36 8.87
N GLY A 254 3.72 11.73 7.62
CA GLY A 254 3.26 10.97 6.45
C GLY A 254 3.24 11.76 5.15
N LEU A 255 2.60 11.18 4.13
CA LEU A 255 2.54 11.69 2.78
C LEU A 255 1.07 11.90 2.40
N THR A 256 0.69 13.15 2.11
CA THR A 256 -0.69 13.52 1.77
C THR A 256 -0.78 13.75 0.26
N VAL A 257 -1.72 13.08 -0.40
CA VAL A 257 -1.94 13.20 -1.85
C VAL A 257 -3.26 13.94 -2.09
N LEU A 258 -3.21 15.02 -2.86
CA LEU A 258 -4.38 15.76 -3.34
C LEU A 258 -4.43 15.67 -4.86
N ARG A 259 -5.62 15.44 -5.40
CA ARG A 259 -5.88 15.31 -6.85
C ARG A 259 -6.86 16.39 -7.30
N GLY A 260 -6.69 16.85 -8.54
CA GLY A 260 -7.59 17.81 -9.15
C GLY A 260 -7.35 19.24 -8.67
N GLU A 261 -7.78 20.18 -9.50
CA GLU A 261 -7.53 21.60 -9.31
C GLU A 261 -8.14 22.15 -8.01
N ALA A 262 -9.42 21.86 -7.74
CA ALA A 262 -10.14 22.45 -6.62
C ALA A 262 -9.51 22.11 -5.25
N ALA A 263 -9.16 20.84 -5.04
CA ALA A 263 -8.54 20.38 -3.80
C ALA A 263 -7.13 20.96 -3.60
N ILE A 264 -6.36 21.05 -4.68
CA ILE A 264 -5.00 21.61 -4.66
C ILE A 264 -5.05 23.11 -4.38
N SER A 265 -5.88 23.86 -5.10
CA SER A 265 -6.05 25.30 -4.92
C SER A 265 -6.57 25.66 -3.53
N ALA A 266 -7.51 24.88 -2.99
CA ALA A 266 -7.99 25.06 -1.61
C ALA A 266 -6.87 24.87 -0.57
N ARG A 267 -5.98 23.90 -0.78
CA ARG A 267 -4.85 23.65 0.13
C ARG A 267 -3.78 24.73 0.03
N LEU A 268 -3.41 25.12 -1.18
CA LEU A 268 -2.35 26.11 -1.43
C LEU A 268 -2.81 27.55 -1.13
N GLY A 269 -4.12 27.81 -1.16
CA GLY A 269 -4.73 29.10 -0.81
C GLY A 269 -4.91 29.36 0.68
N GLN A 270 -4.79 28.34 1.54
CA GLN A 270 -4.92 28.50 3.00
C GLN A 270 -3.58 28.89 3.64
N SER A 271 -3.58 29.94 4.47
CA SER A 271 -2.46 30.22 5.40
C SER A 271 -2.33 29.09 6.43
N PRO A 272 -1.10 28.74 6.86
CA PRO A 272 -0.88 27.59 7.73
C PRO A 272 -1.56 27.83 9.07
N VAL A 273 -2.40 26.88 9.48
CA VAL A 273 -2.82 26.76 10.87
C VAL A 273 -1.57 26.36 11.67
N PRO A 274 -1.16 27.11 12.70
CA PRO A 274 -0.02 26.72 13.52
C PRO A 274 -0.25 25.32 14.07
N ALA A 275 0.78 24.48 14.02
CA ALA A 275 0.79 23.21 14.73
C ALA A 275 0.48 23.49 16.20
N ALA A 276 -0.67 23.00 16.66
CA ALA A 276 -1.06 23.14 18.06
C ALA A 276 -0.01 22.47 18.93
N ALA A 277 0.59 23.26 19.82
CA ALA A 277 1.31 22.75 20.96
C ALA A 277 0.36 21.91 21.81
N ASP A 278 0.89 20.82 22.37
CA ASP A 278 0.19 19.87 23.21
C ASP A 278 -0.69 20.52 24.29
N GLY A 279 -1.91 19.99 24.40
CA GLY A 279 -2.68 19.96 25.65
C GLY A 279 -3.73 21.05 25.82
N GLN A 280 -4.98 20.74 25.44
CA GLN A 280 -6.12 20.65 26.36
C GLN A 280 -7.43 20.39 25.59
N SER A 281 -8.19 19.42 26.09
CA SER A 281 -9.55 19.10 25.64
C SER A 281 -10.44 20.33 25.59
N SER A 282 -11.12 20.54 24.46
CA SER A 282 -12.40 21.24 24.40
C SER A 282 -13.21 20.69 23.24
N VAL A 283 -14.25 19.95 23.60
CA VAL A 283 -15.33 19.53 22.72
C VAL A 283 -16.03 20.79 22.22
N SER A 284 -16.08 20.97 20.89
CA SER A 284 -17.06 21.84 20.25
C SER A 284 -17.60 21.13 19.01
N THR A 285 -18.79 20.56 19.21
CA THR A 285 -19.65 19.95 18.21
C THR A 285 -20.32 21.04 17.40
N LEU A 286 -20.23 20.98 16.07
CA LEU A 286 -21.15 21.69 15.14
C LEU A 286 -21.53 20.73 13.99
N PRO A 287 -22.70 20.95 13.35
CA PRO A 287 -23.65 19.90 12.97
C PRO A 287 -23.32 19.18 11.65
N PRO A 288 -23.98 18.02 11.38
CA PRO A 288 -23.73 17.25 10.17
C PRO A 288 -24.33 17.95 8.95
N VAL A 289 -23.52 18.18 7.93
CA VAL A 289 -24.01 18.52 6.59
C VAL A 289 -24.43 17.21 5.90
N PRO A 290 -25.71 17.04 5.49
CA PRO A 290 -26.16 15.86 4.80
C PRO A 290 -25.81 15.92 3.30
N GLY A 291 -25.32 14.80 2.77
CA GLY A 291 -25.43 14.44 1.35
C GLY A 291 -24.30 14.95 0.45
N LEU A 292 -23.35 14.07 0.15
CA LEU A 292 -22.59 14.09 -1.10
C LEU A 292 -22.55 12.66 -1.62
N SER A 293 -23.49 12.38 -2.51
CA SER A 293 -23.40 11.29 -3.48
C SER A 293 -22.14 11.47 -4.34
N PRO A 294 -21.58 10.40 -4.90
CA PRO A 294 -20.42 10.49 -5.79
C PRO A 294 -20.86 11.17 -7.10
N GLU A 295 -20.37 12.38 -7.36
CA GLU A 295 -20.44 12.97 -8.71
C GLU A 295 -19.41 12.25 -9.59
N PRO A 296 -19.83 11.68 -10.74
CA PRO A 296 -18.91 11.11 -11.72
C PRO A 296 -18.45 12.23 -12.66
N GLY A 297 -17.25 12.77 -12.42
CA GLY A 297 -16.62 13.74 -13.30
C GLY A 297 -15.19 14.01 -12.86
N GLY A 298 -14.23 13.25 -13.38
CA GLY A 298 -12.81 13.46 -13.09
C GLY A 298 -12.33 14.78 -13.69
N GLU A 299 -12.00 15.75 -12.84
CA GLU A 299 -11.38 17.03 -13.21
C GLU A 299 -9.86 16.88 -13.44
N GLY A 300 -9.47 15.81 -14.15
CA GLY A 300 -8.08 15.42 -14.31
C GLY A 300 -7.77 14.94 -15.72
N CYS A 301 -6.55 15.24 -16.18
CA CYS A 301 -6.03 14.73 -17.44
C CYS A 301 -5.30 13.40 -17.19
N GLN A 302 -5.49 12.40 -18.06
CA GLN A 302 -4.83 11.10 -17.89
C GLN A 302 -3.32 11.18 -18.16
N VAL A 303 -2.54 10.52 -17.30
CA VAL A 303 -1.06 10.47 -17.37
C VAL A 303 -0.56 9.73 -18.63
N SER A 304 -1.40 8.91 -19.27
CA SER A 304 -1.04 8.06 -20.41
C SER A 304 -1.44 8.58 -21.80
N SER A 305 -2.09 9.75 -21.93
CA SER A 305 -2.53 10.30 -23.22
C SER A 305 -2.18 11.78 -23.37
N ASP A 306 -1.70 12.19 -24.54
CA ASP A 306 -1.64 13.60 -24.92
C ASP A 306 -3.06 14.19 -24.88
N CYS A 307 -3.23 15.30 -24.17
CA CYS A 307 -4.53 15.87 -23.80
C CYS A 307 -5.16 16.69 -24.94
N ASP A 308 -5.27 16.12 -26.13
CA ASP A 308 -5.79 16.83 -27.30
C ASP A 308 -7.32 16.76 -27.49
N ASP A 309 -8.06 16.04 -26.62
CA ASP A 309 -9.50 15.85 -26.80
C ASP A 309 -10.33 16.29 -25.58
N VAL A 310 -10.51 17.61 -25.42
CA VAL A 310 -11.71 18.14 -24.77
C VAL A 310 -12.56 18.83 -25.84
N PRO A 311 -13.76 18.34 -26.18
CA PRO A 311 -14.62 19.04 -27.12
C PRO A 311 -15.05 20.37 -26.51
N ALA A 312 -14.71 21.46 -27.21
CA ALA A 312 -15.16 22.80 -26.89
C ALA A 312 -16.67 22.81 -26.68
N ALA A 313 -17.12 23.16 -25.46
CA ALA A 313 -18.52 23.40 -25.19
C ALA A 313 -19.03 24.46 -26.17
N THR A 314 -19.89 24.03 -27.08
CA THR A 314 -20.58 24.87 -28.05
C THR A 314 -21.32 26.00 -27.33
N ALA A 315 -20.85 27.23 -27.55
CA ALA A 315 -21.61 28.43 -27.23
C ALA A 315 -22.93 28.42 -28.02
N GLN A 316 -24.06 28.33 -27.31
CA GLN A 316 -25.36 28.65 -27.89
C GLN A 316 -25.50 30.17 -27.96
N PRO A 317 -25.80 30.76 -29.14
CA PRO A 317 -26.11 32.18 -29.24
C PRO A 317 -27.51 32.43 -28.68
N ALA A 318 -27.63 33.46 -27.85
CA ALA A 318 -28.92 34.02 -27.46
C ALA A 318 -29.62 34.58 -28.70
N ALA A 319 -30.86 34.13 -28.94
CA ALA A 319 -31.76 34.66 -29.96
C ALA A 319 -32.72 35.69 -29.30
N PRO A 320 -33.29 36.62 -30.09
CA PRO A 320 -33.68 37.97 -29.68
C PRO A 320 -34.93 38.08 -28.80
#